data_AF-A0A9E7J9F1-F1
#
_entry.id   AF-A0A9E7J9F1-F1
#
_cell.length_a   1.000
_cell.length_b   1.000
_cell.length_c   1.000
_cell.angle_alpha   90.00
_cell.angle_beta   90.00
_cell.angle_gamma   90.00
#
_symmetry.space_group_name_H-M   'P 1'
#
loop_
_entity.id
_entity.type
_entity.pdbx_description
1 polymer ?
#
loop_
_entity_poly.entity_id
_entity_poly.type
_entity_poly.pdbx_seq_one_letter_code
_entity_poly.pdbx_strand_id
1 'polypeptide(L)'
;MEDDEFVSRDVGCGEGSEGLLRLLPTWATCLTYAMVFGQSSTLFTKQGSTLDRRIGFRDFNLEVPPAALQVLISVSIVGFVPVYDRILVPVARKFTKLPSGITTLQRIGAGLVLSLASMVAAALVEMKRLRTARELGLVNQPEAVIPMSFWWLAPQYVLSGVSDVFAMIGLQEFCYDQVPDALRSLGLALYLSIFGIGSFISGFLVSVIDKASSKKTGESWFSNNLNRAHLDYFYWLLAGLSTLGLLLYLHFAQAYVYKGRSAIL
;
A
#
# COMPACT_ATOMS: atom_id res chain seq x y z
N MET A 1 -49.42 12.67 -3.59
CA MET A 1 -48.26 13.52 -3.88
C MET A 1 -47.22 13.40 -2.77
N GLU A 2 -47.59 13.50 -1.49
CA GLU A 2 -46.67 13.24 -0.36
C GLU A 2 -46.28 11.75 -0.23
N ASP A 3 -47.19 10.81 -0.53
CA ASP A 3 -46.90 9.37 -0.48
C ASP A 3 -45.90 8.91 -1.55
N ASP A 4 -45.94 9.48 -2.76
CA ASP A 4 -44.99 9.15 -3.84
C ASP A 4 -43.58 9.71 -3.57
N GLU A 5 -43.49 10.85 -2.86
CA GLU A 5 -42.23 11.46 -2.45
C GLU A 5 -41.59 10.71 -1.27
N PHE A 6 -42.42 10.19 -0.35
CA PHE A 6 -41.98 9.34 0.75
C PHE A 6 -41.51 7.96 0.26
N VAL A 7 -42.27 7.32 -0.63
CA VAL A 7 -41.88 6.03 -1.25
C VAL A 7 -40.63 6.20 -2.13
N SER A 8 -40.48 7.29 -2.89
CA SER A 8 -39.24 7.57 -3.64
C SER A 8 -38.02 7.79 -2.74
N ARG A 9 -38.21 8.41 -1.56
CA ARG A 9 -37.14 8.59 -0.57
C ARG A 9 -36.71 7.28 0.09
N ASP A 10 -37.65 6.42 0.45
CA ASP A 10 -37.34 5.13 1.08
C ASP A 10 -36.73 4.13 0.09
N VAL A 11 -37.19 4.11 -1.17
CA VAL A 11 -36.57 3.30 -2.24
C VAL A 11 -35.16 3.80 -2.54
N GLY A 12 -34.96 5.13 -2.64
CA GLY A 12 -33.63 5.72 -2.83
C GLY A 12 -32.66 5.51 -1.66
N CYS A 13 -33.17 5.42 -0.42
CA CYS A 13 -32.38 5.12 0.77
C CYS A 13 -31.97 3.63 0.82
N GLY A 14 -32.89 2.73 0.46
CA GLY A 14 -32.65 1.29 0.34
C GLY A 14 -31.58 0.95 -0.71
N GLU A 15 -31.76 1.44 -1.94
CA GLU A 15 -30.80 1.25 -3.05
C GLU A 15 -29.44 1.93 -2.76
N GLY A 16 -29.48 3.06 -2.04
CA GLY A 16 -28.31 3.75 -1.51
C GLY A 16 -27.41 2.88 -0.63
N SER A 17 -28.03 2.27 0.38
CA SER A 17 -27.33 1.41 1.34
C SER A 17 -26.79 0.13 0.70
N GLU A 18 -27.52 -0.45 -0.25
CA GLU A 18 -27.14 -1.69 -0.92
C GLU A 18 -25.89 -1.51 -1.79
N GLY A 19 -25.77 -0.38 -2.49
CA GLY A 19 -24.58 -0.03 -3.25
C GLY A 19 -23.31 0.06 -2.38
N LEU A 20 -23.43 0.65 -1.18
CA LEU A 20 -22.33 0.77 -0.23
C LEU A 20 -21.93 -0.59 0.37
N LEU A 21 -22.92 -1.43 0.71
CA LEU A 21 -22.69 -2.78 1.24
C LEU A 21 -21.92 -3.66 0.26
N ARG A 22 -22.18 -3.51 -1.05
CA ARG A 22 -21.46 -4.23 -2.12
C ARG A 22 -19.98 -3.87 -2.18
N LEU A 23 -19.56 -2.68 -1.72
CA LEU A 23 -18.16 -2.26 -1.70
C LEU A 23 -17.37 -2.84 -0.53
N LEU A 24 -18.05 -3.22 0.56
CA LEU A 24 -17.40 -3.65 1.81
C LEU A 24 -16.43 -4.83 1.66
N PRO A 25 -16.71 -5.88 0.86
CA PRO A 25 -15.75 -6.97 0.69
C PRO A 25 -14.45 -6.50 0.04
N THR A 26 -14.55 -5.73 -1.04
CA THR A 26 -13.40 -5.14 -1.73
C THR A 26 -12.63 -4.18 -0.82
N TRP A 27 -13.36 -3.29 -0.14
CA TRP A 27 -12.82 -2.37 0.86
C TRP A 27 -12.02 -3.11 1.95
N ALA A 28 -12.56 -4.19 2.51
CA ALA A 28 -11.93 -4.95 3.59
C ALA A 28 -10.62 -5.59 3.14
N THR A 29 -10.58 -6.16 1.93
CA THR A 29 -9.35 -6.76 1.38
C THR A 29 -8.25 -5.72 1.12
N CYS A 30 -8.64 -4.48 0.78
CA CYS A 30 -7.71 -3.37 0.56
C CYS A 30 -7.13 -2.77 1.86
N LEU A 31 -7.63 -3.14 3.03
CA LEU A 31 -7.00 -2.77 4.32
C LEU A 31 -5.55 -3.28 4.39
N THR A 32 -5.26 -4.42 3.75
CA THR A 32 -3.90 -4.96 3.71
C THR A 32 -2.93 -4.02 2.99
N TYR A 33 -3.37 -3.43 1.88
CA TYR A 33 -2.62 -2.40 1.17
C TYR A 33 -2.40 -1.14 2.00
N ALA A 34 -3.40 -0.69 2.77
CA ALA A 34 -3.23 0.46 3.66
C ALA A 34 -2.18 0.23 4.75
N MET A 35 -2.07 -0.99 5.30
CA MET A 35 -0.99 -1.32 6.23
C MET A 35 0.38 -1.16 5.56
N VAL A 36 0.54 -1.67 4.33
CA VAL A 36 1.78 -1.56 3.55
C VAL A 36 2.11 -0.10 3.25
N PHE A 37 1.11 0.67 2.81
CA PHE A 37 1.24 2.10 2.51
C PHE A 37 1.85 2.87 3.69
N GLY A 38 1.37 2.62 4.92
CA GLY A 38 1.88 3.27 6.13
C GLY A 38 3.35 2.96 6.49
N GLN A 39 3.94 1.91 5.93
CA GLN A 39 5.34 1.55 6.23
C GLN A 39 6.33 2.49 5.55
N SER A 40 5.94 3.07 4.42
CA SER A 40 6.80 3.96 3.61
C SER A 40 7.28 5.20 4.36
N SER A 41 6.40 5.78 5.20
CA SER A 41 6.70 6.96 6.01
C SER A 41 7.34 6.62 7.36
N THR A 42 7.17 5.37 7.83
CA THR A 42 7.58 4.93 9.16
C THR A 42 8.80 4.00 9.11
N LEU A 43 8.59 2.68 8.96
CA LEU A 43 9.65 1.67 9.06
C LEU A 43 10.66 1.76 7.92
N PHE A 44 10.25 2.16 6.72
CA PHE A 44 11.22 2.39 5.63
C PHE A 44 12.15 3.56 5.96
N THR A 45 11.61 4.65 6.53
CA THR A 45 12.40 5.78 7.01
C THR A 45 13.36 5.35 8.12
N LYS A 46 12.89 4.53 9.08
CA LYS A 46 13.71 4.00 10.18
C LYS A 46 14.81 3.06 9.67
N GLN A 47 14.51 2.24 8.66
CA GLN A 47 15.50 1.41 7.99
C GLN A 47 16.57 2.27 7.32
N GLY A 48 16.15 3.26 6.54
CA GLY A 48 17.04 4.18 5.83
C GLY A 48 17.91 5.04 6.74
N SER A 49 17.47 5.36 7.96
CA SER A 49 18.29 6.13 8.89
C SER A 49 19.57 5.41 9.32
N THR A 50 19.61 4.09 9.20
CA THR A 50 20.78 3.26 9.56
C THR A 50 21.74 2.99 8.40
N LEU A 51 21.40 3.43 7.18
CA LEU A 51 22.20 3.22 5.98
C LEU A 51 23.10 4.43 5.67
N ASP A 52 24.11 4.20 4.83
CA ASP A 52 24.90 5.30 4.29
C ASP A 52 24.08 6.08 3.26
N ARG A 53 23.69 7.31 3.67
CA ARG A 53 22.84 8.25 2.92
C ARG A 53 23.64 9.38 2.26
N ARG A 54 24.97 9.25 2.19
CA ARG A 54 25.82 10.28 1.61
C ARG A 54 25.76 10.25 0.08
N ILE A 55 25.56 11.42 -0.52
CA ILE A 55 25.54 11.63 -1.97
C ILE A 55 26.59 12.68 -2.32
N GLY A 56 27.47 12.33 -3.25
CA GLY A 56 28.36 13.27 -3.90
C GLY A 56 29.70 12.66 -4.33
N PHE A 57 30.49 13.44 -5.06
CA PHE A 57 31.81 13.06 -5.56
C PHE A 57 32.88 13.92 -4.89
N ARG A 58 33.91 13.28 -4.34
CA ARG A 58 35.17 13.84 -3.80
C ARG A 58 35.04 15.01 -2.81
N ASP A 59 34.58 16.18 -3.23
CA ASP A 59 34.63 17.45 -2.48
C ASP A 59 33.26 17.92 -1.96
N PHE A 60 32.16 17.34 -2.45
CA PHE A 60 30.81 17.58 -1.92
C PHE A 60 30.25 16.27 -1.37
N ASN A 61 29.93 16.23 -0.08
CA ASN A 61 29.39 15.04 0.57
C ASN A 61 28.12 15.43 1.34
N LEU A 62 26.98 15.39 0.65
CA LEU A 62 25.69 15.72 1.23
C LEU A 62 25.09 14.48 1.88
N GLU A 63 24.88 14.51 3.20
CA GLU A 63 24.12 13.48 3.87
C GLU A 63 22.61 13.75 3.70
N VAL A 64 21.93 12.89 2.96
CA VAL A 64 20.50 13.05 2.69
C VAL A 64 19.70 12.64 3.92
N PRO A 65 18.77 13.46 4.44
CA PRO A 65 17.92 13.08 5.57
C PRO A 65 17.11 11.80 5.27
N PRO A 66 16.88 10.89 6.23
CA PRO A 66 16.18 9.62 5.97
C PRO A 66 14.77 9.83 5.42
N ALA A 67 14.06 10.85 5.89
CA ALA A 67 12.71 11.19 5.42
C ALA A 67 12.69 11.63 3.95
N ALA A 68 13.79 12.21 3.43
CA ALA A 68 13.88 12.65 2.04
C ALA A 68 13.89 11.46 1.06
N LEU A 69 14.15 10.23 1.53
CA LEU A 69 14.05 9.02 0.70
C LEU A 69 12.65 8.78 0.15
N GLN A 70 11.61 9.32 0.79
CA GLN A 70 10.23 9.26 0.29
C GLN A 70 10.06 9.96 -1.06
N VAL A 71 10.98 10.86 -1.46
CA VAL A 71 10.99 11.46 -2.80
C VAL A 71 11.06 10.40 -3.90
N LEU A 72 11.64 9.23 -3.63
CA LEU A 72 11.67 8.12 -4.59
C LEU A 72 10.26 7.62 -4.95
N ILE A 73 9.29 7.68 -4.03
CA ILE A 73 7.87 7.40 -4.33
C ILE A 73 7.31 8.46 -5.26
N SER A 74 7.50 9.75 -4.92
CA SER A 74 6.99 10.85 -5.75
C SER A 74 7.56 10.85 -7.16
N VAL A 75 8.87 10.59 -7.30
CA VAL A 75 9.54 10.47 -8.61
C VAL A 75 9.02 9.25 -9.36
N SER A 76 8.81 8.12 -8.68
CA SER A 76 8.23 6.92 -9.27
C SER A 76 6.83 7.20 -9.83
N ILE A 77 5.96 7.87 -9.06
CA ILE A 77 4.62 8.28 -9.50
C ILE A 77 4.71 9.20 -10.72
N VAL A 78 5.47 10.30 -10.62
CA VAL A 78 5.61 11.29 -11.70
C VAL A 78 6.17 10.66 -12.98
N GLY A 79 7.13 9.75 -12.86
CA GLY A 79 7.71 9.03 -13.99
C GLY A 79 6.76 7.98 -14.58
N PHE A 80 5.99 7.30 -13.75
CA PHE A 80 5.13 6.20 -14.19
C PHE A 80 3.77 6.64 -14.72
N VAL A 81 3.21 7.77 -14.26
CA VAL A 81 1.92 8.30 -14.75
C VAL A 81 1.91 8.50 -16.27
N PRO A 82 2.91 9.15 -16.91
CA PRO A 82 2.99 9.25 -18.37
C PRO A 82 3.07 7.89 -19.06
N VAL A 83 3.79 6.92 -18.47
CA VAL A 83 3.88 5.55 -19.00
C VAL A 83 2.51 4.87 -18.96
N TYR A 84 1.79 5.03 -17.85
CA TYR A 84 0.43 4.52 -17.70
C TYR A 84 -0.51 5.13 -18.75
N ASP A 85 -0.58 6.46 -18.85
CA ASP A 85 -1.53 7.16 -19.71
C ASP A 85 -1.20 7.08 -21.21
N ARG A 86 0.08 7.10 -21.58
CA ARG A 86 0.51 7.15 -22.99
C ARG A 86 0.82 5.79 -23.58
N ILE A 87 1.16 4.80 -22.75
CA ILE A 87 1.57 3.47 -23.22
C ILE A 87 0.56 2.41 -22.76
N LEU A 88 0.39 2.23 -21.45
CA LEU A 88 -0.44 1.13 -20.94
C LEU A 88 -1.91 1.27 -21.32
N VAL A 89 -2.50 2.46 -21.13
CA VAL A 89 -3.91 2.69 -21.45
C VAL A 89 -4.21 2.50 -22.95
N PRO A 90 -3.47 3.11 -23.91
CA PRO A 90 -3.71 2.90 -25.33
C PRO A 90 -3.48 1.47 -25.79
N VAL A 91 -2.48 0.78 -25.25
CA VAL A 91 -2.22 -0.64 -25.54
C VAL A 91 -3.37 -1.49 -25.01
N ALA A 92 -3.75 -1.32 -23.75
CA ALA A 92 -4.86 -2.06 -23.15
C ALA A 92 -6.18 -1.83 -23.89
N ARG A 93 -6.48 -0.57 -24.29
CA ARG A 93 -7.65 -0.21 -25.11
C ARG A 93 -7.74 -1.02 -26.40
N LYS A 94 -6.61 -1.28 -27.07
CA LYS A 94 -6.60 -2.09 -28.31
C LYS A 94 -7.05 -3.54 -28.08
N PHE A 95 -6.76 -4.10 -26.91
CA PHE A 95 -7.10 -5.48 -26.58
C PHE A 95 -8.46 -5.62 -25.90
N THR A 96 -8.77 -4.76 -24.93
CA THR A 96 -9.98 -4.85 -24.10
C THR A 96 -11.18 -4.15 -24.71
N LYS A 97 -10.96 -3.22 -25.65
CA LYS A 97 -11.98 -2.32 -26.22
C LYS A 97 -12.70 -1.45 -25.19
N LEU A 98 -12.20 -1.37 -23.96
CA LEU A 98 -12.73 -0.50 -22.91
C LEU A 98 -12.10 0.90 -23.00
N PRO A 99 -12.87 1.99 -22.83
CA PRO A 99 -12.32 3.35 -22.87
C PRO A 99 -11.32 3.62 -21.75
N SER A 100 -11.38 2.92 -20.62
CA SER A 100 -10.38 3.00 -19.54
C SER A 100 -9.14 2.12 -19.79
N GLY A 101 -9.14 1.28 -20.83
CA GLY A 101 -8.08 0.29 -21.10
C GLY A 101 -8.19 -0.96 -20.23
N ILE A 102 -8.23 -0.82 -18.90
CA ILE A 102 -8.48 -1.93 -17.96
C ILE A 102 -9.63 -1.58 -17.03
N THR A 103 -10.23 -2.58 -16.37
CA THR A 103 -11.27 -2.30 -15.38
C THR A 103 -10.66 -1.74 -14.10
N THR A 104 -11.45 -0.98 -13.33
CA THR A 104 -10.98 -0.41 -12.06
C THR A 104 -10.55 -1.49 -11.07
N LEU A 105 -11.20 -2.67 -11.06
CA LEU A 105 -10.80 -3.80 -10.23
C LEU A 105 -9.46 -4.40 -10.71
N GLN A 106 -9.25 -4.56 -12.03
CA GLN A 106 -7.94 -5.00 -12.53
C GLN A 106 -6.83 -4.03 -12.14
N ARG A 107 -7.11 -2.72 -12.19
CA ARG A 107 -6.19 -1.67 -11.77
C ARG A 107 -5.84 -1.81 -10.28
N ILE A 108 -6.83 -1.97 -9.41
CA ILE A 108 -6.61 -2.19 -7.97
C ILE A 108 -5.78 -3.45 -7.73
N GLY A 109 -6.16 -4.57 -8.34
CA GLY A 109 -5.44 -5.84 -8.21
C GLY A 109 -3.97 -5.76 -8.63
N ALA A 110 -3.66 -5.05 -9.73
CA ALA A 110 -2.28 -4.80 -10.14
C ALA A 110 -1.48 -4.02 -9.08
N GLY A 111 -2.10 -3.02 -8.45
CA GLY A 111 -1.52 -2.29 -7.33
C GLY A 111 -1.26 -3.20 -6.12
N LEU A 112 -2.22 -4.05 -5.75
CA LEU A 112 -2.03 -5.00 -4.65
C LEU A 112 -0.83 -5.95 -4.89
N VAL A 113 -0.67 -6.45 -6.12
CA VAL A 113 0.50 -7.28 -6.50
C VAL A 113 1.81 -6.51 -6.35
N LEU A 114 1.84 -5.24 -6.80
CA LEU A 114 3.04 -4.39 -6.68
C LEU A 114 3.36 -4.04 -5.23
N SER A 115 2.36 -3.80 -4.38
CA SER A 115 2.56 -3.60 -2.94
C SER A 115 3.13 -4.83 -2.25
N LEU A 116 2.70 -6.03 -2.65
CA LEU A 116 3.26 -7.29 -2.18
C LEU A 116 4.73 -7.41 -2.61
N ALA A 117 5.03 -7.14 -3.87
CA ALA A 117 6.40 -7.15 -4.38
C ALA A 117 7.29 -6.14 -3.62
N SER A 118 6.76 -4.97 -3.27
CA SER A 118 7.46 -3.97 -2.45
C SER A 118 7.80 -4.50 -1.05
N MET A 119 6.86 -5.20 -0.38
CA MET A 119 7.13 -5.80 0.93
C MET A 119 8.17 -6.92 0.85
N VAL A 120 8.13 -7.74 -0.20
CA VAL A 120 9.17 -8.75 -0.43
C VAL A 120 10.54 -8.10 -0.64
N ALA A 121 10.61 -7.04 -1.46
CA ALA A 121 11.85 -6.29 -1.65
C ALA A 121 12.37 -5.71 -0.34
N ALA A 122 11.51 -5.08 0.47
CA ALA A 122 11.88 -4.51 1.76
C ALA A 122 12.40 -5.58 2.74
N ALA A 123 11.76 -6.76 2.78
CA ALA A 123 12.19 -7.87 3.60
C ALA A 123 13.59 -8.37 3.20
N LEU A 124 13.83 -8.54 1.90
CA LEU A 124 15.13 -8.99 1.38
C LEU A 124 16.25 -7.97 1.64
N VAL A 125 15.96 -6.69 1.45
CA VAL A 125 16.91 -5.59 1.73
C VAL A 125 17.23 -5.54 3.22
N GLU A 126 16.23 -5.73 4.09
CA GLU A 126 16.44 -5.75 5.53
C GLU A 126 17.27 -6.95 5.99
N MET A 127 17.00 -8.14 5.44
CA MET A 127 17.82 -9.32 5.70
C MET A 127 19.29 -9.07 5.32
N LYS A 128 19.53 -8.41 4.18
CA LYS A 128 20.88 -8.04 3.76
C LYS A 128 21.51 -7.03 4.72
N ARG A 129 20.76 -6.00 5.14
CA ARG A 129 21.22 -4.99 6.10
C ARG A 129 21.62 -5.62 7.44
N LEU A 130 20.77 -6.47 8.01
CA LEU A 130 21.02 -7.18 9.27
C LEU A 130 22.22 -8.12 9.16
N ARG A 131 22.38 -8.82 8.03
CA ARG A 131 23.55 -9.66 7.78
C ARG A 131 24.84 -8.83 7.79
N THR A 132 24.87 -7.69 7.09
CA THR A 132 26.03 -6.79 7.06
C THR A 132 26.36 -6.25 8.46
N ALA A 133 25.35 -5.88 9.26
CA ALA A 133 25.55 -5.44 10.64
C ALA A 133 26.20 -6.53 11.52
N ARG A 134 25.83 -7.80 11.32
CA ARG A 134 26.42 -8.94 12.03
C ARG A 134 27.85 -9.22 11.60
N GLU A 135 28.10 -9.26 10.30
CA GLU A 135 29.44 -9.53 9.73
C GLU A 135 30.48 -8.50 10.18
N LEU A 136 30.06 -7.24 10.37
CA LEU A 136 30.92 -6.15 10.81
C LEU A 136 30.91 -5.90 12.33
N GLY A 137 30.21 -6.73 13.12
CA GLY A 137 30.13 -6.59 14.57
C GLY A 137 29.39 -5.33 15.06
N LEU A 138 28.56 -4.71 14.21
CA LEU A 138 27.83 -3.47 14.49
C LEU A 138 26.50 -3.69 15.23
N VAL A 139 26.15 -4.94 15.55
CA VAL A 139 24.88 -5.34 16.19
C VAL A 139 24.63 -4.59 17.51
N ASN A 140 25.67 -4.33 18.29
CA ASN A 140 25.56 -3.66 19.59
C ASN A 140 25.70 -2.14 19.53
N GLN A 141 25.83 -1.57 18.32
CA GLN A 141 26.02 -0.14 18.11
C GLN A 141 24.74 0.44 17.46
N PRO A 142 23.78 0.95 18.25
CA PRO A 142 22.49 1.40 17.72
C PRO A 142 22.60 2.60 16.78
N GLU A 143 23.62 3.43 16.94
CA GLU A 143 23.87 4.62 16.12
C GLU A 143 24.84 4.38 14.96
N ALA A 144 25.36 3.15 14.83
CA ALA A 144 26.31 2.84 13.76
C ALA A 144 25.62 2.88 12.40
N VAL A 145 26.22 3.62 11.47
CA VAL A 145 25.86 3.59 10.06
C VAL A 145 26.37 2.28 9.48
N ILE A 146 25.46 1.48 8.94
CA ILE A 146 25.81 0.27 8.21
C ILE A 146 26.37 0.71 6.86
N PRO A 147 27.55 0.21 6.44
CA PRO A 147 28.20 0.57 5.18
C PRO A 147 27.50 -0.10 4.00
N MET A 148 26.25 0.26 3.81
CA MET A 148 25.36 -0.16 2.75
C MET A 148 24.66 1.09 2.25
N SER A 149 24.77 1.33 0.94
CA SER A 149 24.19 2.53 0.34
C SER A 149 22.67 2.55 0.47
N PHE A 150 22.09 3.72 0.73
CA PHE A 150 20.64 3.90 0.76
C PHE A 150 19.95 3.50 -0.55
N TRP A 151 20.67 3.46 -1.69
CA TRP A 151 20.15 3.02 -2.99
C TRP A 151 19.58 1.59 -2.96
N TRP A 152 19.99 0.76 -2.01
CA TRP A 152 19.39 -0.55 -1.79
C TRP A 152 17.90 -0.49 -1.41
N LEU A 153 17.41 0.64 -0.89
CA LEU A 153 16.00 0.87 -0.61
C LEU A 153 15.22 1.31 -1.86
N ALA A 154 15.88 1.67 -2.96
CA ALA A 154 15.18 2.14 -4.15
C ALA A 154 14.11 1.16 -4.68
N PRO A 155 14.34 -0.18 -4.73
CA PRO A 155 13.33 -1.11 -5.22
C PRO A 155 12.00 -1.04 -4.48
N GLN A 156 12.02 -1.01 -3.13
CA GLN A 156 10.78 -0.97 -2.34
C GLN A 156 10.04 0.38 -2.45
N TYR A 157 10.77 1.50 -2.51
CA TYR A 157 10.15 2.82 -2.71
C TYR A 157 9.58 2.97 -4.12
N VAL A 158 10.30 2.53 -5.15
CA VAL A 158 9.83 2.60 -6.54
C VAL A 158 8.60 1.72 -6.74
N LEU A 159 8.63 0.47 -6.27
CA LEU A 159 7.48 -0.45 -6.35
C LEU A 159 6.26 0.10 -5.59
N SER A 160 6.47 0.71 -4.42
CA SER A 160 5.39 1.40 -3.69
C SER A 160 4.79 2.53 -4.52
N GLY A 161 5.61 3.41 -5.12
CA GLY A 161 5.09 4.50 -5.95
C GLY A 161 4.32 4.03 -7.18
N VAL A 162 4.81 2.98 -7.88
CA VAL A 162 4.06 2.41 -9.00
C VAL A 162 2.75 1.77 -8.50
N SER A 163 2.80 1.07 -7.37
CA SER A 163 1.62 0.51 -6.71
C SER A 163 0.56 1.58 -6.43
N ASP A 164 0.95 2.77 -5.99
CA ASP A 164 0.03 3.86 -5.65
C ASP A 164 -0.73 4.38 -6.89
N VAL A 165 -0.07 4.47 -8.04
CA VAL A 165 -0.70 4.86 -9.32
C VAL A 165 -1.82 3.88 -9.73
N PHE A 166 -1.67 2.60 -9.37
CA PHE A 166 -2.66 1.56 -9.64
C PHE A 166 -3.72 1.48 -8.54
N ALA A 167 -3.30 1.20 -7.30
CA ALA A 167 -4.17 0.94 -6.17
C ALA A 167 -4.91 2.19 -5.70
N MET A 168 -4.23 3.30 -5.36
CA MET A 168 -4.92 4.47 -4.78
C MET A 168 -5.92 5.06 -5.77
N ILE A 169 -5.47 5.29 -7.01
CA ILE A 169 -6.34 5.87 -8.04
C ILE A 169 -7.50 4.91 -8.34
N GLY A 170 -7.23 3.61 -8.46
CA GLY A 170 -8.26 2.60 -8.69
C GLY A 170 -9.26 2.50 -7.54
N LEU A 171 -8.81 2.48 -6.28
CA LEU A 171 -9.67 2.46 -5.10
C LEU A 171 -10.57 3.70 -5.05
N GLN A 172 -10.00 4.88 -5.29
CA GLN A 172 -10.74 6.13 -5.28
C GLN A 172 -11.82 6.16 -6.36
N GLU A 173 -11.46 5.81 -7.60
CA GLU A 173 -12.37 5.71 -8.74
C GLU A 173 -13.48 4.69 -8.46
N PHE A 174 -13.13 3.51 -7.95
CA PHE A 174 -14.08 2.45 -7.62
C PHE A 174 -15.09 2.89 -6.54
N CYS A 175 -14.62 3.48 -5.44
CA CYS A 175 -15.51 3.91 -4.37
C CYS A 175 -16.37 5.12 -4.77
N TYR A 176 -15.90 5.95 -5.70
CA TYR A 176 -16.65 7.09 -6.21
C TYR A 176 -17.71 6.68 -7.24
N ASP A 177 -17.38 5.82 -8.20
CA ASP A 177 -18.25 5.49 -9.34
C ASP A 177 -19.28 4.39 -9.04
N GLN A 178 -18.98 3.50 -8.09
CA GLN A 178 -19.88 2.37 -7.80
C GLN A 178 -21.02 2.71 -6.83
N VAL A 179 -20.98 3.86 -6.15
CA VAL A 179 -22.08 4.33 -5.30
C VAL A 179 -23.11 5.14 -6.10
N PRO A 180 -24.37 5.27 -5.63
CA PRO A 180 -25.33 6.24 -6.16
C PRO A 180 -24.82 7.68 -6.09
N ASP A 181 -25.29 8.53 -7.01
CA ASP A 181 -24.81 9.91 -7.12
C ASP A 181 -25.01 10.71 -5.83
N ALA A 182 -26.11 10.45 -5.13
CA ALA A 182 -26.42 11.03 -3.83
C ALA A 182 -25.43 10.63 -2.71
N LEU A 183 -24.65 9.54 -2.89
CA LEU A 183 -23.73 8.98 -1.89
C LEU A 183 -22.26 9.06 -2.29
N ARG A 184 -21.90 9.82 -3.35
CA ARG A 184 -20.51 9.96 -3.80
C ARG A 184 -19.55 10.44 -2.71
N SER A 185 -19.99 11.35 -1.84
CA SER A 185 -19.20 11.82 -0.69
C SER A 185 -18.93 10.70 0.32
N LEU A 186 -19.90 9.82 0.56
CA LEU A 186 -19.75 8.63 1.40
C LEU A 186 -18.83 7.60 0.75
N GLY A 187 -18.86 7.45 -0.56
CA GLY A 187 -17.89 6.65 -1.32
C GLY A 187 -16.45 7.11 -1.09
N LEU A 188 -16.19 8.42 -1.16
CA LEU A 188 -14.88 8.99 -0.84
C LEU A 188 -14.51 8.84 0.65
N ALA A 189 -15.48 8.98 1.56
CA ALA A 189 -15.25 8.74 2.98
C ALA A 189 -14.87 7.26 3.25
N LEU A 190 -15.51 6.32 2.55
CA LEU A 190 -15.19 4.90 2.61
C LEU A 190 -13.79 4.61 2.05
N TYR A 191 -13.38 5.29 0.97
CA TYR A 191 -12.01 5.24 0.46
C TYR A 191 -10.99 5.73 1.50
N LEU A 192 -11.21 6.91 2.09
CA LEU A 192 -10.30 7.47 3.10
C LEU A 192 -10.24 6.61 4.37
N SER A 193 -11.35 5.97 4.74
CA SER A 193 -11.41 5.10 5.91
C SER A 193 -10.51 3.87 5.77
N ILE A 194 -10.21 3.41 4.54
CA ILE A 194 -9.25 2.32 4.29
C ILE A 194 -7.89 2.64 4.91
N PHE A 195 -7.38 3.86 4.70
CA PHE A 195 -6.07 4.27 5.22
C PHE A 195 -6.11 4.52 6.73
N GLY A 196 -7.18 5.12 7.24
CA GLY A 196 -7.35 5.34 8.68
C GLY A 196 -7.41 4.03 9.45
N ILE A 197 -8.28 3.11 9.04
CA ILE A 197 -8.45 1.81 9.68
C ILE A 197 -7.22 0.93 9.47
N GLY A 198 -6.62 0.93 8.28
CA GLY A 198 -5.37 0.24 8.01
C GLY A 198 -4.22 0.70 8.92
N SER A 199 -4.15 2.00 9.22
CA SER A 199 -3.18 2.56 10.17
C SER A 199 -3.41 2.06 11.59
N PHE A 200 -4.67 2.01 12.06
CA PHE A 200 -5.01 1.43 13.35
C PHE A 200 -4.64 -0.05 13.44
N ILE A 201 -4.95 -0.84 12.40
CA ILE A 201 -4.60 -2.26 12.33
C ILE A 201 -3.08 -2.43 12.35
N SER A 202 -2.34 -1.64 11.56
CA SER A 202 -0.87 -1.68 11.56
C SER A 202 -0.30 -1.37 12.95
N GLY A 203 -0.78 -0.32 13.62
CA GLY A 203 -0.35 0.02 14.97
C GLY A 203 -0.67 -1.07 16.00
N PHE A 204 -1.87 -1.67 15.89
CA PHE A 204 -2.26 -2.80 16.72
C PHE A 204 -1.37 -4.02 16.51
N LEU A 205 -1.07 -4.38 15.25
CA LEU A 205 -0.16 -5.48 14.91
C LEU A 205 1.23 -5.25 15.50
N VAL A 206 1.80 -4.05 15.33
CA VAL A 206 3.08 -3.68 15.93
C VAL A 206 3.06 -3.87 17.44
N SER A 207 2.01 -3.37 18.13
CA SER A 207 1.88 -3.49 19.59
C SER A 207 1.79 -4.94 20.07
N VAL A 208 0.97 -5.77 19.41
CA VAL A 208 0.80 -7.19 19.77
C VAL A 208 2.12 -7.95 19.57
N ILE A 209 2.78 -7.73 18.43
CA ILE A 209 4.03 -8.40 18.08
C ILE A 209 5.17 -7.95 19.00
N ASP A 210 5.27 -6.67 19.32
CA ASP A 210 6.26 -6.15 20.25
C ASP A 210 6.10 -6.80 21.64
N LYS A 211 4.88 -6.87 22.15
CA LYS A 211 4.55 -7.53 23.43
C LYS A 211 4.80 -9.05 23.40
N ALA A 212 4.56 -9.71 22.27
CA ALA A 212 4.75 -11.15 22.13
C ALA A 212 6.23 -11.53 21.97
N SER A 213 6.98 -10.76 21.18
CA SER A 213 8.41 -11.02 20.88
C SER A 213 9.32 -10.66 22.06
N SER A 214 9.08 -9.54 22.74
CA SER A 214 9.84 -9.13 23.93
C SER A 214 9.86 -10.18 25.05
N LYS A 215 8.77 -10.98 25.18
CA LYS A 215 8.65 -12.01 26.21
C LYS A 215 9.43 -13.30 25.94
N LYS A 216 9.64 -13.66 24.67
CA LYS A 216 10.18 -14.99 24.30
C LYS A 216 11.69 -15.00 24.11
N THR A 217 12.27 -13.93 23.58
CA THR A 217 13.66 -13.91 23.10
C THR A 217 14.53 -12.86 23.78
N GLY A 218 13.96 -11.98 24.61
CA GLY A 218 14.66 -10.81 25.15
C GLY A 218 14.95 -9.70 24.11
N GLU A 219 14.79 -9.99 22.82
CA GLU A 219 14.92 -9.06 21.71
C GLU A 219 13.59 -8.97 20.93
N SER A 220 13.04 -7.75 20.82
CA SER A 220 11.81 -7.46 20.10
C SER A 220 12.06 -7.22 18.60
N TRP A 221 11.09 -7.57 17.75
CA TRP A 221 11.08 -7.23 16.32
C TRP A 221 11.23 -5.72 16.08
N PHE A 222 10.82 -4.90 17.04
CA PHE A 222 10.83 -3.44 16.97
C PHE A 222 11.82 -2.78 17.94
N SER A 223 12.87 -3.51 18.34
CA SER A 223 13.92 -2.99 19.24
C SER A 223 14.37 -1.57 18.86
N ASN A 224 14.63 -0.74 19.87
CA ASN A 224 15.17 0.60 19.68
C ASN A 224 16.52 0.56 18.93
N ASN A 225 17.32 -0.46 19.20
CA ASN A 225 18.48 -0.78 18.39
C ASN A 225 18.03 -1.58 17.16
N LEU A 226 17.96 -0.90 16.01
CA LEU A 226 17.53 -1.53 14.77
C LEU A 226 18.45 -2.65 14.30
N ASN A 227 19.71 -2.67 14.73
CA ASN A 227 20.67 -3.72 14.37
C ASN A 227 20.42 -5.04 15.12
N ARG A 228 19.63 -4.98 16.21
CA ARG A 228 19.07 -6.15 16.92
C ARG A 228 17.59 -6.39 16.61
N ALA A 229 16.92 -5.40 16.01
CA ALA A 229 15.54 -5.54 15.58
C ALA A 229 15.43 -6.55 14.42
N HIS A 230 14.22 -7.07 14.25
CA HIS A 230 13.88 -8.03 13.20
C HIS A 230 12.75 -7.48 12.34
N LEU A 231 13.02 -6.33 11.72
CA LEU A 231 12.08 -5.69 10.79
C LEU A 231 11.82 -6.57 9.55
N ASP A 232 12.79 -7.43 9.18
CA ASP A 232 12.64 -8.41 8.12
C ASP A 232 11.46 -9.35 8.37
N TYR A 233 11.29 -9.83 9.61
CA TYR A 233 10.16 -10.67 9.99
C TYR A 233 8.82 -9.93 9.89
N PHE A 234 8.79 -8.64 10.26
CA PHE A 234 7.59 -7.83 10.11
C PHE A 234 7.23 -7.58 8.65
N TYR A 235 8.21 -7.29 7.78
CA TYR A 235 7.97 -7.16 6.35
C TYR A 235 7.51 -8.47 5.71
N TRP A 236 8.07 -9.62 6.12
CA TRP A 236 7.56 -10.93 5.70
C TRP A 236 6.14 -11.21 6.16
N LEU A 237 5.79 -10.82 7.39
CA LEU A 237 4.41 -10.91 7.89
C LEU A 237 3.46 -10.07 7.03
N LEU A 238 3.82 -8.82 6.74
CA LEU A 238 3.02 -7.95 5.87
C LEU A 238 2.91 -8.51 4.44
N ALA A 239 3.96 -9.13 3.91
CA ALA A 239 3.91 -9.83 2.63
C ALA A 239 2.95 -11.03 2.67
N GLY A 240 2.96 -11.82 3.75
CA GLY A 240 2.01 -12.92 3.95
C GLY A 240 0.56 -12.44 4.05
N LEU A 241 0.30 -11.40 4.84
CA LEU A 241 -1.03 -10.78 4.96
C LEU A 241 -1.49 -10.17 3.63
N SER A 242 -0.59 -9.52 2.87
CA SER A 242 -0.89 -8.97 1.55
C SER A 242 -1.19 -10.07 0.54
N THR A 243 -0.52 -11.23 0.63
CA THR A 243 -0.81 -12.40 -0.21
C THR A 243 -2.22 -12.92 0.07
N LEU A 244 -2.58 -13.10 1.35
CA LEU A 244 -3.92 -13.51 1.73
C LEU A 244 -4.98 -12.49 1.30
N GLY A 245 -4.70 -11.19 1.53
CA GLY A 245 -5.55 -10.09 1.10
C GLY A 245 -5.77 -10.08 -0.40
N LEU A 246 -4.72 -10.30 -1.19
CA LEU A 246 -4.80 -10.40 -2.65
C LEU A 246 -5.64 -11.61 -3.10
N LEU A 247 -5.47 -12.78 -2.48
CA LEU A 247 -6.28 -13.96 -2.83
C LEU A 247 -7.78 -13.74 -2.55
N LEU A 248 -8.10 -13.17 -1.39
CA LEU A 248 -9.46 -12.80 -1.03
C LEU A 248 -10.00 -11.71 -1.98
N TYR A 249 -9.17 -10.72 -2.32
CA TYR A 249 -9.52 -9.67 -3.27
C TYR A 249 -9.88 -10.26 -4.63
N LEU A 250 -9.06 -11.17 -5.16
CA LEU A 250 -9.31 -11.82 -6.45
C LEU A 250 -10.63 -12.60 -6.43
N HIS A 251 -10.92 -13.31 -5.34
CA HIS A 251 -12.17 -14.03 -5.17
C HIS A 251 -13.39 -13.08 -5.21
N PHE A 252 -13.36 -11.99 -4.44
CA PHE A 252 -14.46 -11.01 -4.45
C PHE A 252 -14.55 -10.22 -5.76
N ALA A 253 -13.43 -9.87 -6.37
CA ALA A 253 -13.38 -9.14 -7.63
C ALA A 253 -13.97 -9.96 -8.80
N GLN A 254 -13.80 -11.28 -8.79
CA GLN A 254 -14.43 -12.19 -9.76
C GLN A 254 -15.95 -12.28 -9.59
N ALA A 255 -16.43 -12.20 -8.35
CA ALA A 255 -17.85 -12.23 -8.03
C ALA A 255 -18.54 -10.85 -8.18
N TYR A 256 -17.77 -9.77 -8.30
CA TYR A 256 -18.29 -8.41 -8.29
C TYR A 256 -18.96 -8.03 -9.63
N VAL A 257 -20.18 -7.51 -9.55
CA VAL A 257 -20.94 -7.00 -10.71
C VAL A 257 -20.94 -5.48 -10.70
N TYR A 258 -20.38 -4.88 -11.75
CA TYR A 258 -20.32 -3.42 -11.92
C TYR A 258 -21.70 -2.78 -12.07
N LYS A 259 -21.88 -1.62 -11.43
CA LYS A 259 -23.03 -0.75 -11.63
C LYS A 259 -23.08 -0.27 -13.09
N GLY A 260 -24.22 -0.46 -13.76
CA GLY A 260 -24.43 -0.10 -15.17
C GLY A 260 -24.37 -1.27 -16.17
N ARG A 261 -23.90 -2.45 -15.78
CA ARG A 261 -24.00 -3.66 -16.63
C ARG A 261 -25.41 -4.28 -16.63
N SER A 262 -26.21 -3.99 -15.60
CA SER A 262 -27.61 -4.41 -15.49
C SER A 262 -28.59 -3.53 -16.28
N ALA A 263 -28.13 -2.47 -16.95
CA ALA A 263 -28.99 -1.59 -17.76
C ALA A 263 -29.03 -2.01 -19.26
N ILE A 264 -28.41 -3.14 -19.62
CA ILE A 264 -28.36 -3.68 -21.00
C ILE A 264 -28.73 -5.17 -21.02
N LEU A 265 -29.57 -5.62 -20.08
CA LEU A 265 -30.26 -6.91 -20.15
C LEU A 265 -31.77 -6.70 -20.01
#